data_AF-A0A7J9XC43-F1
#
_entry.id   AF-A0A7J9XC43-F1
#
_cell.length_a   1.000
_cell.length_b   1.000
_cell.length_c   1.000
_cell.angle_alpha   90.00
_cell.angle_beta   90.00
_cell.angle_gamma   90.00
#
_symmetry.space_group_name_H-M   'P 1'
#
loop_
_entity.id
_entity.type
_entity.pdbx_description
1 polymer ?
#
loop_
_entity_poly.entity_id
_entity_poly.type
_entity_poly.pdbx_seq_one_letter_code
_entity_poly.pdbx_strand_id
1 'polypeptide(L)'
;MHLGDMFPLDLYRKVIDVNLVGLFDTGMLAAASDQLRERLSDIHVFPKRLGLPTDFAKLVRSIAENPMINGETIRLEAGTRLAHG
;
A
#
# COMPACT_ATOMS: atom_id res chain seq x y z
N MET A 1 -3.41 34.94 0.03
CA MET A 1 -3.95 33.62 0.41
C MET A 1 -5.39 33.82 0.82
N HIS A 2 -6.32 33.74 -0.13
CA HIS A 2 -7.76 33.87 0.16
C HIS A 2 -8.34 32.48 0.40
N LEU A 3 -8.91 32.31 1.58
CA LEU A 3 -9.74 31.17 1.95
C LEU A 3 -10.99 31.21 1.06
N GLY A 4 -10.94 30.63 -0.14
CA GLY A 4 -12.07 30.69 -1.07
C GLY A 4 -11.80 30.20 -2.49
N ASP A 5 -10.55 30.25 -2.95
CA ASP A 5 -10.24 29.72 -4.29
C ASP A 5 -10.09 28.20 -4.19
N MET A 6 -11.17 27.48 -4.52
CA MET A 6 -11.13 26.02 -4.63
C MET A 6 -10.18 25.64 -5.78
N PHE A 7 -9.23 24.75 -5.50
CA PHE A 7 -8.41 24.14 -6.56
C PHE A 7 -9.32 23.49 -7.62
N PRO A 8 -8.91 23.42 -8.90
CA PRO A 8 -9.73 22.82 -9.95
C PRO A 8 -10.07 21.37 -9.59
N LEU A 9 -11.31 21.11 -9.19
CA LEU A 9 -11.75 19.79 -8.69
C LEU A 9 -11.60 18.69 -9.75
N ASP A 10 -11.56 19.06 -11.03
CA ASP A 10 -11.29 18.16 -12.14
C ASP A 10 -9.88 17.52 -12.10
N LEU A 11 -8.89 18.16 -11.44
CA LEU A 11 -7.58 17.54 -11.18
C LEU A 11 -7.65 16.41 -10.15
N TYR A 12 -8.63 16.45 -9.26
CA TYR A 12 -8.79 15.51 -8.14
C TYR A 12 -9.94 14.54 -8.36
N ARG A 13 -10.36 14.33 -9.61
CA ARG A 13 -11.64 13.68 -9.92
C ARG A 13 -11.71 12.19 -9.54
N LYS A 14 -10.57 11.56 -9.26
CA LYS A 14 -10.34 10.33 -8.45
C LYS A 14 -8.91 9.85 -8.70
N VAL A 15 -7.96 10.28 -7.88
CA VAL A 15 -6.59 9.75 -7.93
C VAL A 15 -6.26 9.29 -6.52
N ILE A 16 -6.12 7.98 -6.35
CA ILE A 16 -5.63 7.36 -5.11
C ILE A 16 -4.57 6.38 -5.56
N ASP A 17 -3.34 6.65 -5.16
CA ASP A 17 -2.23 5.76 -5.46
C ASP A 17 -2.05 4.79 -4.29
N VAL A 18 -2.04 3.50 -4.59
CA VAL A 18 -1.67 2.49 -3.60
C VAL A 18 -0.22 2.15 -3.78
N ASN A 19 0.62 2.59 -2.84
CA ASN A 19 2.03 2.32 -2.87
C ASN A 19 2.35 0.99 -2.18
N LEU A 20 2.65 -0.02 -2.99
CA LEU A 20 3.03 -1.37 -2.56
C LEU A 20 4.55 -1.52 -2.46
N VAL A 21 5.18 -0.78 -1.53
CA VAL A 21 6.57 -1.05 -1.12
C VAL A 21 6.65 -2.26 -0.16
N GLY A 22 5.51 -2.70 0.37
CA GLY A 22 5.41 -3.92 1.17
C GLY A 22 5.65 -5.19 0.36
N LEU A 23 6.11 -6.24 1.02
CA LEU A 23 6.36 -7.54 0.38
C LEU A 23 5.10 -8.40 0.47
N PHE A 24 4.56 -8.76 -0.70
CA PHE A 24 3.36 -9.58 -0.83
C PHE A 24 3.71 -10.95 -1.41
N ASP A 25 3.04 -11.98 -0.90
CA ASP A 25 3.08 -13.32 -1.43
C ASP A 25 2.29 -13.36 -2.74
N THR A 26 3.01 -13.05 -3.81
CA THR A 26 2.53 -13.04 -5.19
C THR A 26 3.38 -14.00 -6.01
N GLY A 27 3.01 -14.21 -7.29
CA GLY A 27 3.79 -15.04 -8.20
C GLY A 27 5.27 -14.65 -8.29
N MET A 28 5.63 -13.41 -7.98
CA MET A 28 7.03 -12.96 -7.92
C MET A 28 7.88 -13.73 -6.91
N LEU A 29 7.29 -14.21 -5.81
CA LEU A 29 7.97 -14.99 -4.77
C LEU A 29 7.73 -16.50 -4.91
N ALA A 30 7.18 -16.96 -6.04
CA ALA A 30 6.87 -18.37 -6.25
C ALA A 30 8.12 -19.27 -6.22
N ALA A 31 9.27 -18.75 -6.66
CA ALA A 31 10.55 -19.47 -6.65
C ALA A 31 11.43 -19.15 -5.43
N ALA A 32 10.97 -18.31 -4.51
CA ALA A 32 11.73 -17.97 -3.31
C ALA A 32 11.79 -19.18 -2.36
N SER A 33 12.98 -19.48 -1.83
CA SER A 33 13.13 -20.50 -0.80
C SER A 33 12.41 -20.08 0.50
N ASP A 34 12.05 -21.06 1.33
CA ASP A 34 11.39 -20.79 2.61
C ASP A 34 12.23 -19.87 3.51
N GLN A 35 13.54 -20.09 3.54
CA GLN A 35 14.47 -19.23 4.29
C GLN A 35 14.46 -17.78 3.77
N LEU A 36 14.35 -17.57 2.46
CA LEU A 36 14.22 -16.21 1.91
C LEU A 36 12.87 -15.61 2.30
N ARG A 37 11.78 -16.37 2.22
CA ARG A 37 10.44 -15.92 2.61
C ARG A 37 10.36 -15.51 4.09
N GLU A 38 11.01 -16.25 4.97
CA GLU A 38 11.13 -15.92 6.39
C GLU A 38 11.89 -14.61 6.59
N ARG A 39 13.07 -14.47 5.98
CA ARG A 39 13.86 -13.23 6.04
C ARG A 39 13.13 -12.01 5.50
N LEU A 40 12.36 -12.18 4.43
CA LEU A 40 11.53 -11.12 3.85
C LEU A 40 10.38 -10.75 4.80
N SER A 41 9.77 -11.73 5.46
CA SER A 41 8.72 -11.50 6.46
C SER A 41 9.21 -10.78 7.71
N ASP A 42 10.48 -10.96 8.09
CA ASP A 42 11.08 -10.30 9.25
C ASP A 42 11.22 -8.79 9.11
N ILE A 43 11.27 -8.29 7.87
CA ILE A 43 11.34 -6.85 7.56
C ILE A 43 10.06 -6.13 8.01
N HIS A 44 8.92 -6.82 7.99
CA HIS A 44 7.65 -6.24 8.43
C HIS A 44 7.67 -6.01 9.94
N VAL A 45 7.12 -4.89 10.42
CA VAL A 45 7.01 -4.61 11.86
C VAL A 45 5.89 -5.47 12.45
N PHE A 46 4.68 -5.36 11.88
CA PHE A 46 3.55 -6.21 12.19
C PHE A 46 2.49 -6.08 11.08
N PRO A 47 1.87 -7.18 10.64
CA PRO A 47 2.11 -8.57 11.04
C PRO A 47 3.42 -9.15 10.48
N LYS A 48 4.02 -10.12 11.18
CA LYS A 48 5.26 -10.81 10.79
C LYS A 48 5.01 -11.91 9.74
N ARG A 49 4.54 -11.50 8.57
CA ARG A 49 4.31 -12.35 7.40
C ARG A 49 4.28 -11.51 6.13
N LEU A 50 4.51 -12.13 4.98
CA LEU A 50 4.20 -11.53 3.68
C LEU A 50 2.72 -11.12 3.61
N GLY A 51 2.45 -10.00 2.92
CA GLY A 51 1.09 -9.57 2.60
C GLY A 51 0.40 -10.58 1.69
N LEU A 52 -0.91 -10.77 1.87
CA LEU A 52 -1.69 -11.64 0.99
C LEU A 52 -2.43 -10.79 -0.05
N PRO A 53 -2.78 -11.35 -1.22
CA PRO A 53 -3.64 -10.66 -2.19
C PRO A 53 -4.96 -10.15 -1.56
N THR A 54 -5.48 -10.85 -0.55
CA THR A 54 -6.68 -10.45 0.18
C THR A 54 -6.47 -9.24 1.09
N ASP A 55 -5.26 -8.95 1.56
CA ASP A 55 -4.96 -7.73 2.31
C ASP A 55 -5.04 -6.49 1.39
N PHE A 56 -4.54 -6.60 0.17
CA PHE A 56 -4.67 -5.56 -0.85
C PHE A 56 -6.13 -5.36 -1.27
N ALA A 57 -6.86 -6.46 -1.52
CA ALA A 57 -8.28 -6.39 -1.90
C ALA A 57 -9.14 -5.66 -0.84
N LYS A 58 -8.84 -5.84 0.45
CA LYS A 58 -9.52 -5.11 1.54
C LYS A 58 -9.28 -3.59 1.42
N LEU A 59 -8.05 -3.16 1.14
CA LEU A 59 -7.75 -1.74 0.96
C LEU A 59 -8.49 -1.16 -0.25
N VAL A 60 -8.45 -1.86 -1.39
CA VAL A 60 -9.18 -1.45 -2.61
C VAL A 60 -10.67 -1.29 -2.34
N ARG A 61 -11.27 -2.22 -1.59
CA ARG A 61 -12.66 -2.13 -1.17
C ARG A 61 -12.93 -0.91 -0.30
N SER A 62 -12.12 -0.67 0.73
CA SER A 62 -12.26 0.52 1.60
C SER A 62 -12.17 1.83 0.82
N ILE A 63 -11.26 1.90 -0.16
CA ILE A 63 -11.14 3.04 -1.07
C ILE A 63 -12.42 3.20 -1.92
N ALA A 64 -12.91 2.13 -2.52
CA ALA A 64 -14.08 2.16 -3.39
C ALA A 64 -15.39 2.51 -2.64
N GLU A 65 -15.49 2.10 -1.38
CA GLU A 65 -16.68 2.31 -0.54
C GLU A 65 -16.72 3.67 0.16
N ASN A 66 -15.59 4.39 0.26
CA ASN A 66 -15.51 5.68 0.94
C ASN A 66 -15.11 6.83 -0.01
N PRO A 67 -16.07 7.64 -0.50
CA PRO A 67 -15.79 8.72 -1.44
C PRO A 67 -14.96 9.87 -0.86
N MET A 68 -14.76 9.92 0.46
CA MET A 68 -13.89 10.91 1.12
C MET A 68 -12.42 10.54 1.07
N ILE A 69 -12.08 9.30 0.73
CA ILE A 69 -10.69 8.93 0.43
C ILE A 69 -10.42 9.35 -1.01
N ASN A 70 -9.62 10.40 -1.20
CA ASN A 70 -9.31 10.93 -2.52
C ASN A 70 -8.04 11.80 -2.47
N GLY A 71 -7.23 11.78 -3.52
CA GLY A 71 -6.02 12.62 -3.64
C GLY A 71 -4.88 12.22 -2.70
N GLU A 72 -4.80 10.95 -2.31
CA GLU A 72 -3.87 10.45 -1.29
C GLU A 72 -3.06 9.24 -1.79
N THR A 73 -1.88 9.03 -1.23
CA THR A 73 -1.09 7.80 -1.41
C THR A 73 -1.13 6.96 -0.15
N ILE A 74 -1.68 5.74 -0.24
CA ILE A 74 -1.74 4.82 0.92
C ILE A 74 -0.64 3.77 0.81
N ARG A 75 0.24 3.70 1.82
CA ARG A 75 1.24 2.63 1.96
C ARG A 75 0.63 1.41 2.64
N LEU A 76 0.71 0.26 1.98
CA LEU A 76 0.26 -1.02 2.54
C LEU A 76 1.46 -1.97 2.67
N GLU A 77 2.10 -1.96 3.85
CA GLU A 77 3.45 -2.55 3.98
C GLU A 77 3.83 -3.03 5.39
N ALA A 78 2.86 -3.21 6.31
CA ALA A 78 3.12 -3.71 7.66
C ALA A 78 4.20 -2.91 8.45
N GLY A 79 4.28 -1.60 8.24
CA GLY A 79 5.24 -0.72 8.92
C GLY A 79 6.68 -0.80 8.41
N THR A 80 6.93 -1.48 7.30
CA THR A 80 8.25 -1.66 6.70
C THR A 80 8.98 -0.34 6.45
N ARG A 81 10.27 -0.30 6.78
CA ARG A 81 11.17 0.80 6.42
C ARG A 81 12.42 0.20 5.78
N LEU A 82 12.49 0.28 4.44
CA LEU A 82 13.68 -0.10 3.70
C LEU A 82 14.64 1.10 3.74
N ALA A 83 15.81 0.91 4.36
CA ALA A 83 16.90 1.87 4.26
C ALA A 83 17.65 1.62 2.96
N HIS A 84 18.06 2.70 2.31
CA HIS A 84 19.03 2.64 1.21
C HIS A 84 20.40 2.37 1.84
N GLY A 85 21.10 1.34 1.35
CA GLY A 85 22.51 1.12 1.65
C GLY A 85 23.40 2.04 0.85
#